data_AF-A0A1I8PF70-F1
#
_entry.id   AF-A0A1I8PF70-F1
#
_cell.length_a   1.000
_cell.length_b   1.000
_cell.length_c   1.000
_cell.angle_alpha   90.00
_cell.angle_beta   90.00
_cell.angle_gamma   90.00
#
_symmetry.space_group_name_H-M   'P 1'
#
loop_
_entity.id
_entity.type
_entity.pdbx_description
1 polymer ?
#
loop_
_entity_poly.entity_id
_entity_poly.type
_entity_poly.pdbx_seq_one_letter_code
_entity_poly.pdbx_strand_id
1 'polypeptide(L)'
;MMRFEKEQQQKEIRHEMKLRLARLQQHQQQQHQPHIETLLQESTSTNSLRQRKERMSKKQKEVYVNFLEQNAVINEHRRNDPALNRYWVKLADILNSVPQGAVKHVAEWKQTFDNWRYRVFLYARYNSKISGEEALNPKCFKPLTITDKRAYNIWIRNPDTAPPDLEQMRNVFMNLEEAQPE
;
A
#
# COMPACT_ATOMS: atom_id res chain seq x y z
N MET A 1 30.64 63.68 26.02
CA MET A 1 31.33 62.80 25.06
C MET A 1 31.18 61.32 25.38
N MET A 2 31.47 60.85 26.60
CA MET A 2 31.51 59.41 26.93
C MET A 2 30.24 58.55 26.73
N ARG A 3 29.03 59.14 26.69
CA ARG A 3 27.79 58.37 26.45
C ARG A 3 27.59 57.98 24.98
N PHE A 4 28.04 58.81 24.04
CA PHE A 4 27.90 58.56 22.61
C PHE A 4 28.87 57.47 22.14
N GLU A 5 30.10 57.49 22.65
CA GLU A 5 31.11 56.45 22.40
C GLU A 5 30.65 55.09 22.90
N LYS A 6 30.04 55.03 24.09
CA LYS A 6 29.52 53.78 24.65
C LYS A 6 28.38 53.18 23.82
N GLU A 7 27.55 54.03 23.20
CA GLU A 7 26.46 53.57 22.33
C GLU A 7 26.98 53.10 20.96
N GLN A 8 28.00 53.77 20.41
CA GLN A 8 28.67 53.33 19.18
C GLN A 8 29.39 52.00 19.38
N GLN A 9 30.11 51.85 20.49
CA GLN A 9 30.80 50.61 20.84
C GLN A 9 29.81 49.45 21.02
N GLN A 10 28.63 49.72 21.60
CA GLN A 10 27.58 48.69 21.73
C GLN A 10 26.95 48.31 20.38
N LYS A 11 26.86 49.25 19.42
CA LYS A 11 26.41 48.97 18.05
C LYS A 11 27.43 48.14 17.27
N GLU A 12 28.72 48.44 17.42
CA GLU A 12 29.81 47.65 16.83
C GLU A 12 29.81 46.22 17.36
N ILE A 13 29.71 46.03 18.68
CA ILE A 13 29.66 44.69 19.29
C ILE A 13 28.46 43.89 18.75
N ARG A 14 27.28 44.51 18.59
CA ARG A 14 26.11 43.83 18.01
C ARG A 14 26.33 43.48 16.54
N HIS A 15 26.98 44.37 15.77
CA HIS A 15 27.25 44.14 14.36
C HIS A 15 28.26 43.00 14.17
N GLU A 16 29.34 42.99 14.95
CA GLU A 16 30.37 41.96 14.92
C GLU A 16 29.80 40.58 15.32
N MET A 17 28.93 40.54 16.34
CA MET A 17 28.26 39.31 16.76
C MET A 17 27.34 38.75 15.67
N LYS A 18 26.61 39.61 14.95
CA LYS A 18 25.81 39.22 13.77
C LYS A 18 26.68 38.64 12.65
N LEU A 19 27.83 39.28 12.38
CA LEU A 19 28.77 38.80 11.36
C LEU A 19 29.34 37.43 11.71
N ARG A 20 29.63 37.21 13.01
CA ARG A 20 30.15 35.93 13.53
C ARG A 20 29.12 34.81 13.42
N LEU A 21 27.85 35.11 13.71
CA LEU A 21 26.72 34.18 13.53
C LEU A 21 26.50 33.83 12.04
N ALA A 22 26.56 34.81 11.14
CA ALA A 22 26.45 34.57 9.71
C ALA A 22 27.58 33.68 9.17
N ARG A 23 28.83 33.90 9.63
CA ARG A 23 29.98 33.04 9.28
C ARG A 23 29.83 31.61 9.81
N LEU A 24 29.33 31.44 11.04
CA LEU A 24 29.04 30.11 11.60
C LEU A 24 27.95 29.38 10.81
N GLN A 25 26.92 30.09 10.37
CA GLN A 25 25.86 29.51 9.52
C GLN A 25 26.38 29.11 8.14
N GLN A 26 27.29 29.91 7.54
CA GLN A 26 27.97 29.56 6.29
C GLN A 26 28.90 28.34 6.44
N HIS A 27 29.61 28.24 7.57
CA HIS A 27 30.50 27.10 7.83
C HIS A 27 29.74 25.78 8.02
N GLN A 28 28.50 25.84 8.54
CA GLN A 28 27.65 24.65 8.65
C GLN A 28 27.08 24.19 7.29
N GLN A 29 26.91 25.09 6.31
CA GLN A 29 26.50 24.70 4.96
C GLN A 29 27.65 24.13 4.10
N GLN A 30 28.90 24.54 4.32
CA GLN A 30 30.04 24.06 3.51
C GLN A 30 30.57 22.67 3.87
N GLN A 31 30.22 22.09 5.04
CA GLN A 31 30.56 20.68 5.32
C GLN A 31 29.65 19.66 4.60
N HIS A 32 28.57 20.10 3.93
CA HIS A 32 27.65 19.19 3.22
C HIS A 32 27.82 19.16 1.69
N GLN A 33 28.84 19.82 1.11
CA GLN A 33 29.09 19.78 -0.34
C GLN A 33 30.58 19.61 -0.64
N PRO A 34 31.09 18.36 -0.57
CA PRO A 34 31.51 17.71 -1.81
C PRO A 34 31.30 16.18 -1.83
N HIS A 35 30.13 15.67 -1.40
CA HIS A 35 29.83 14.23 -1.53
C HIS A 35 28.58 13.88 -2.35
N ILE A 36 27.92 14.87 -2.96
CA ILE A 36 26.71 14.59 -3.76
C ILE A 36 27.05 14.14 -5.20
N GLU A 37 28.13 14.63 -5.81
CA GLU A 37 28.46 14.24 -7.19
C GLU A 37 29.16 12.87 -7.30
N THR A 38 29.94 12.44 -6.31
CA THR A 38 30.63 11.13 -6.34
C THR A 38 29.71 9.97 -5.93
N LEU A 39 28.63 10.22 -5.17
CA LEU A 39 27.62 9.19 -4.84
C LEU A 39 26.57 8.97 -5.94
N LEU A 40 26.47 9.88 -6.92
CA LEU A 40 25.56 9.72 -8.06
C LEU A 40 26.06 8.71 -9.09
N GLN A 41 27.33 8.29 -9.03
CA GLN A 41 27.93 7.37 -10.00
C GLN A 41 28.20 5.94 -9.47
N GLU A 42 28.22 5.73 -8.15
CA GLU A 42 28.43 4.39 -7.56
C GLU A 42 27.18 3.76 -6.93
N SER A 43 26.04 4.46 -6.95
CA SER A 43 24.77 3.88 -6.52
C SER A 43 23.99 3.29 -7.70
N THR A 44 24.50 2.18 -8.23
CA THR A 44 23.69 1.11 -8.84
C THR A 44 22.80 0.43 -7.78
N SER A 45 22.08 1.22 -6.99
CA SER A 45 21.09 0.81 -6.00
C SER A 45 19.70 0.84 -6.63
N THR A 46 19.52 0.14 -7.75
CA THR A 46 18.22 -0.05 -8.42
C THR A 46 17.21 -0.88 -7.59
N ASN A 47 17.50 -1.13 -6.31
CA ASN A 47 16.72 -1.99 -5.42
C ASN A 47 16.27 -1.34 -4.09
N SER A 48 16.91 -0.28 -3.57
CA SER A 48 16.54 0.27 -2.24
C SER A 48 15.32 1.19 -2.26
N LEU A 49 15.03 1.81 -3.42
CA LEU A 49 13.85 2.66 -3.67
C LEU A 49 12.63 1.88 -4.20
N ARG A 50 12.73 0.55 -4.35
CA ARG A 50 11.58 -0.32 -4.70
C ARG A 50 10.61 -0.42 -3.50
N GLN A 51 9.85 0.65 -3.27
CA GLN A 51 8.41 0.52 -3.02
C GLN A 51 7.98 -0.39 -1.86
N ARG A 52 8.71 -0.39 -0.73
CA ARG A 52 8.38 -1.17 0.49
C ARG A 52 6.99 -0.87 1.09
N LYS A 53 6.25 0.10 0.54
CA LYS A 53 4.87 0.47 0.95
C LYS A 53 3.84 0.47 -0.19
N GLU A 54 4.16 -0.03 -1.38
CA GLU A 54 3.18 0.01 -2.46
C GLU A 54 2.00 -0.95 -2.27
N ARG A 55 0.89 -0.55 -2.90
CA ARG A 55 -0.29 -1.40 -3.06
C ARG A 55 0.12 -2.66 -3.83
N MET A 56 -0.49 -3.78 -3.49
CA MET A 56 -0.29 -5.02 -4.22
C MET A 56 -0.61 -4.82 -5.71
N SER A 57 0.31 -5.23 -6.59
CA SER A 57 0.14 -5.10 -8.03
C SER A 57 -0.94 -6.05 -8.57
N LYS A 58 -1.43 -5.81 -9.79
CA LYS A 58 -2.38 -6.72 -10.46
C LYS A 58 -1.82 -8.15 -10.56
N LYS A 59 -0.53 -8.28 -10.91
CA LYS A 59 0.14 -9.59 -11.02
C LYS A 59 0.24 -10.28 -9.66
N GLN A 60 0.52 -9.54 -8.58
CA GLN A 60 0.57 -10.10 -7.24
C GLN A 60 -0.80 -10.57 -6.74
N LYS A 61 -1.88 -9.84 -7.07
CA LYS A 61 -3.26 -10.31 -6.80
C LYS A 61 -3.54 -11.64 -7.49
N GLU A 62 -3.18 -11.76 -8.77
CA GLU A 62 -3.36 -13.01 -9.53
C GLU A 62 -2.57 -14.17 -8.93
N VAL A 63 -1.30 -13.94 -8.59
CA VAL A 63 -0.44 -14.93 -7.91
C VAL A 63 -1.07 -15.38 -6.59
N TYR A 64 -1.59 -14.44 -5.78
CA TYR A 64 -2.28 -14.76 -4.54
C TYR A 64 -3.50 -15.67 -4.77
N VAL A 65 -4.37 -15.31 -5.70
CA VAL A 65 -5.59 -16.08 -5.98
C VAL A 65 -5.26 -17.48 -6.49
N ASN A 66 -4.33 -17.58 -7.45
CA ASN A 66 -3.87 -18.88 -7.96
C ASN A 66 -3.28 -19.75 -6.84
N PHE A 67 -2.53 -19.14 -5.92
CA PHE A 67 -1.97 -19.87 -4.78
C PHE A 67 -3.07 -20.41 -3.86
N LEU A 68 -4.11 -19.63 -3.57
CA LEU A 68 -5.23 -20.11 -2.75
C LEU A 68 -6.03 -21.21 -3.44
N GLU A 69 -6.26 -21.11 -4.75
CA GLU A 69 -6.95 -22.16 -5.52
C GLU A 69 -6.18 -23.49 -5.50
N GLN A 70 -4.85 -23.44 -5.53
CA GLN A 70 -3.99 -24.62 -5.44
C GLN A 70 -3.82 -25.15 -4.00
N ASN A 71 -4.12 -24.33 -2.99
CA ASN A 71 -3.88 -24.64 -1.58
C ASN A 71 -5.13 -24.33 -0.75
N ALA A 72 -6.21 -25.07 -0.99
CA ALA A 72 -7.51 -24.89 -0.33
C ALA A 72 -7.42 -24.82 1.21
N VAL A 73 -6.48 -25.57 1.80
CA VAL A 73 -6.19 -25.62 3.24
C VAL A 73 -6.02 -24.24 3.88
N ILE A 74 -5.47 -23.26 3.14
CA ILE A 74 -5.27 -21.88 3.64
C ILE A 74 -6.58 -21.19 3.94
N ASN A 75 -7.60 -21.51 3.15
CA ASN A 75 -8.94 -20.98 3.31
C ASN A 75 -9.80 -21.85 4.23
N GLU A 76 -9.34 -23.01 4.69
CA GLU A 76 -10.09 -23.85 5.64
C GLU A 76 -9.75 -23.54 7.11
N HIS A 77 -8.58 -22.94 7.34
CA HIS A 77 -8.08 -22.63 8.68
C HIS A 77 -8.23 -21.15 9.02
N ARG A 78 -8.17 -20.86 10.33
CA ARG A 78 -8.08 -19.48 10.82
C ARG A 78 -6.78 -18.82 10.34
N ARG A 79 -6.84 -17.52 10.04
CA ARG A 79 -5.69 -16.70 9.57
C ARG A 79 -4.40 -16.87 10.39
N ASN A 80 -4.54 -17.01 11.71
CA ASN A 80 -3.43 -17.12 12.65
C ASN A 80 -3.14 -18.56 13.09
N ASP A 81 -3.75 -19.54 12.42
CA ASP A 81 -3.47 -20.95 12.69
C ASP A 81 -1.99 -21.27 12.41
N PRO A 82 -1.25 -21.83 13.38
CA PRO A 82 0.15 -22.22 13.20
C PRO A 82 0.38 -23.18 12.03
N ALA A 83 -0.60 -24.03 11.68
CA ALA A 83 -0.51 -24.94 10.54
C ALA A 83 -0.33 -24.20 9.21
N LEU A 84 -0.78 -22.94 9.14
CA LEU A 84 -0.65 -22.10 7.95
C LEU A 84 0.70 -21.40 7.83
N ASN A 85 1.55 -21.39 8.88
CA ASN A 85 2.79 -20.60 8.88
C ASN A 85 3.69 -20.90 7.67
N ARG A 86 3.87 -22.17 7.33
CA ARG A 86 4.66 -22.58 6.16
C ARG A 86 4.09 -22.05 4.83
N TYR A 87 2.77 -22.00 4.72
CA TYR A 87 2.09 -21.50 3.52
C TYR A 87 2.18 -19.99 3.43
N TRP A 88 2.07 -19.28 4.56
CA TRP A 88 2.22 -17.83 4.60
C TRP A 88 3.63 -17.37 4.22
N VAL A 89 4.67 -18.08 4.71
CA VAL A 89 6.06 -17.83 4.32
C VAL A 89 6.23 -18.07 2.82
N LYS A 90 5.85 -19.25 2.32
CA LYS A 90 5.93 -19.59 0.90
C LYS A 90 5.22 -18.57 0.01
N LEU A 91 4.02 -18.14 0.38
CA LEU A 91 3.25 -17.15 -0.35
C LEU A 91 3.95 -15.79 -0.36
N ALA A 92 4.48 -15.33 0.77
CA ALA A 92 5.22 -14.08 0.85
C ALA A 92 6.45 -14.08 -0.06
N ASP A 93 7.21 -15.19 -0.09
CA ASP A 93 8.38 -15.34 -0.95
C ASP A 93 8.00 -15.27 -2.44
N ILE A 94 6.94 -15.98 -2.84
CA ILE A 94 6.46 -15.95 -4.22
C ILE A 94 5.99 -14.53 -4.59
N LEU A 95 5.25 -13.85 -3.73
CA LEU A 95 4.76 -12.49 -4.00
C LEU A 95 5.89 -11.47 -4.07
N ASN A 96 6.88 -11.58 -3.20
CA ASN A 96 8.06 -10.72 -3.17
C ASN A 96 8.99 -10.95 -4.37
N SER A 97 8.92 -12.13 -5.01
CA SER A 97 9.66 -12.43 -6.24
C SER A 97 9.07 -11.77 -7.49
N VAL A 98 7.83 -11.25 -7.44
CA VAL A 98 7.19 -10.61 -8.59
C VAL A 98 7.93 -9.30 -8.94
N PRO A 99 8.49 -9.16 -10.16
CA PRO A 99 9.18 -7.95 -10.57
C PRO A 99 8.26 -6.73 -10.50
N GLN A 100 8.78 -5.61 -9.99
CA GLN A 100 8.02 -4.37 -9.80
C GLN A 100 6.77 -4.53 -8.91
N GLY A 101 6.72 -5.60 -8.11
CA GLY A 101 5.70 -5.82 -7.08
C GLY A 101 6.10 -5.22 -5.74
N ALA A 102 5.11 -5.00 -4.88
CA ALA A 102 5.36 -4.61 -3.50
C ALA A 102 6.11 -5.72 -2.76
N VAL A 103 7.08 -5.36 -1.92
CA VAL A 103 7.83 -6.32 -1.09
C VAL A 103 7.45 -6.11 0.37
N LYS A 104 6.98 -7.17 1.03
CA LYS A 104 6.45 -7.12 2.40
C LYS A 104 6.80 -8.37 3.20
N HIS A 105 6.82 -8.25 4.52
CA HIS A 105 6.90 -9.39 5.43
C HIS A 105 5.54 -10.07 5.58
N VAL A 106 5.52 -11.30 6.11
CA VAL A 106 4.29 -12.10 6.27
C VAL A 106 3.18 -11.35 6.99
N ALA A 107 3.48 -10.67 8.10
CA ALA A 107 2.47 -9.92 8.85
C ALA A 107 1.84 -8.77 8.04
N GLU A 108 2.66 -8.07 7.25
CA GLU A 108 2.23 -6.98 6.37
C GLU A 108 1.41 -7.50 5.18
N TRP A 109 1.77 -8.67 4.64
CA TRP A 109 0.98 -9.36 3.62
C TRP A 109 -0.39 -9.78 4.15
N LYS A 110 -0.44 -10.40 5.33
CA LYS A 110 -1.71 -10.76 5.98
C LYS A 110 -2.63 -9.54 6.14
N GLN A 111 -2.10 -8.41 6.60
CA GLN A 111 -2.87 -7.16 6.69
C GLN A 111 -3.33 -6.64 5.31
N THR A 112 -2.46 -6.77 4.29
CA THR A 112 -2.79 -6.38 2.91
C THR A 112 -3.98 -7.20 2.38
N PHE A 113 -4.04 -8.49 2.68
CA PHE A 113 -5.16 -9.36 2.27
C PHE A 113 -6.44 -9.04 3.02
N ASP A 114 -6.38 -8.72 4.32
CA ASP A 114 -7.56 -8.28 5.08
C ASP A 114 -8.15 -6.98 4.53
N ASN A 115 -7.29 -5.99 4.27
CA ASN A 115 -7.71 -4.73 3.68
C ASN A 115 -8.35 -4.93 2.30
N TRP A 116 -7.78 -5.86 1.51
CA TRP A 116 -8.33 -6.20 0.20
C TRP A 116 -9.70 -6.88 0.33
N ARG A 117 -9.81 -7.91 1.16
CA ARG A 117 -11.05 -8.64 1.44
C ARG A 117 -12.15 -7.71 1.94
N TYR A 118 -11.84 -6.83 2.89
CA TYR A 118 -12.76 -5.80 3.38
C TYR A 118 -13.30 -4.93 2.23
N ARG A 119 -12.42 -4.40 1.36
CA ARG A 119 -12.85 -3.58 0.22
C ARG A 119 -13.77 -4.36 -0.72
N VAL A 120 -13.43 -5.61 -1.03
CA VAL A 120 -14.24 -6.43 -1.94
C VAL A 120 -15.62 -6.69 -1.34
N PHE A 121 -15.72 -7.03 -0.06
CA PHE A 121 -17.02 -7.21 0.60
C PHE A 121 -17.80 -5.90 0.71
N LEU A 122 -17.14 -4.77 0.94
CA LEU A 122 -17.79 -3.46 0.95
C LEU A 122 -18.44 -3.16 -0.40
N TYR A 123 -17.72 -3.38 -1.50
CA TYR A 123 -18.27 -3.17 -2.85
C TYR A 123 -19.34 -4.19 -3.18
N ALA A 124 -19.16 -5.44 -2.80
CA ALA A 124 -20.17 -6.47 -2.99
C ALA A 124 -21.49 -6.12 -2.28
N ARG A 125 -21.42 -5.62 -1.05
CA ARG A 125 -22.59 -5.23 -0.25
C ARG A 125 -23.25 -3.98 -0.80
N TYR A 126 -22.46 -3.05 -1.31
CA TYR A 126 -22.98 -1.85 -1.95
C TYR A 126 -23.72 -2.21 -3.24
N ASN A 127 -23.09 -3.04 -4.09
CA ASN A 127 -23.64 -3.48 -5.36
C ASN A 127 -24.89 -4.35 -5.21
N SER A 128 -24.97 -5.19 -4.17
CA SER A 128 -26.15 -6.04 -3.94
C SER A 128 -27.44 -5.26 -3.65
N LYS A 129 -27.33 -3.97 -3.32
CA LYS A 129 -28.47 -3.07 -3.10
C LYS A 129 -28.93 -2.35 -4.37
N ILE A 130 -28.17 -2.46 -5.45
CA ILE A 130 -28.43 -1.78 -6.72
C ILE A 130 -29.05 -2.79 -7.68
N SER A 131 -30.15 -2.41 -8.31
CA SER A 131 -30.89 -3.27 -9.23
C SER A 131 -31.40 -2.46 -10.45
N GLY A 132 -31.86 -3.17 -11.49
CA GLY A 132 -32.42 -2.54 -12.69
C GLY A 132 -31.39 -1.70 -13.47
N GLU A 133 -31.87 -0.63 -14.11
CA GLU A 133 -31.04 0.26 -14.94
C GLU A 133 -29.90 0.94 -14.17
N GLU A 134 -30.05 1.14 -12.86
CA GLU A 134 -29.00 1.71 -12.02
C GLU A 134 -27.78 0.78 -11.91
N ALA A 135 -27.99 -0.54 -11.96
CA ALA A 135 -26.90 -1.52 -11.94
C ALA A 135 -26.09 -1.51 -13.25
N LEU A 136 -26.69 -1.04 -14.35
CA LEU A 136 -26.02 -0.87 -15.64
C LEU A 136 -25.18 0.41 -15.68
N ASN A 137 -25.40 1.35 -14.76
CA ASN A 137 -24.67 2.61 -14.70
C ASN A 137 -23.33 2.45 -13.96
N PRO A 138 -22.16 2.60 -14.63
CA PRO A 138 -20.85 2.46 -13.99
C PRO A 138 -20.56 3.52 -12.92
N LYS A 139 -21.34 4.62 -12.87
CA LYS A 139 -21.24 5.62 -11.79
C LYS A 139 -21.86 5.11 -10.50
N CYS A 140 -22.93 4.32 -10.62
CA CYS A 140 -23.69 3.77 -9.50
C CYS A 140 -23.14 2.41 -9.07
N PHE A 141 -22.62 1.58 -9.98
CA PHE A 141 -22.07 0.26 -9.64
C PHE A 141 -20.54 0.29 -9.42
N LYS A 142 -20.03 -0.33 -8.35
CA LYS A 142 -18.57 -0.43 -8.12
C LYS A 142 -18.01 -1.71 -8.76
N PRO A 143 -17.34 -1.63 -9.93
CA PRO A 143 -16.89 -2.83 -10.61
C PRO A 143 -15.82 -3.57 -9.80
N LEU A 144 -15.98 -4.89 -9.72
CA LEU A 144 -14.96 -5.81 -9.19
C LEU A 144 -14.22 -6.44 -10.37
N THR A 145 -12.89 -6.47 -10.29
CA THR A 145 -12.07 -7.13 -11.32
C THR A 145 -12.30 -8.64 -11.28
N ILE A 146 -11.99 -9.34 -12.37
CA ILE A 146 -12.08 -10.82 -12.43
C ILE A 146 -11.32 -11.47 -11.25
N THR A 147 -10.13 -10.95 -10.93
CA THR A 147 -9.34 -11.39 -9.77
C THR A 147 -10.06 -11.18 -8.44
N ASP A 148 -10.74 -10.04 -8.28
CA ASP A 148 -11.52 -9.76 -7.06
C ASP A 148 -12.72 -10.73 -6.94
N LYS A 149 -13.39 -11.05 -8.06
CA LYS A 149 -14.51 -12.02 -8.10
C LYS A 149 -14.04 -13.43 -7.71
N ARG A 150 -12.90 -13.89 -8.25
CA ARG A 150 -12.29 -15.18 -7.89
C ARG A 150 -11.91 -15.23 -6.42
N ALA A 151 -11.24 -14.20 -5.91
CA ALA A 151 -10.88 -14.10 -4.50
C ALA A 151 -12.11 -14.12 -3.58
N TYR A 152 -13.16 -13.38 -3.94
CA TYR A 152 -14.44 -13.39 -3.22
C TYR A 152 -15.01 -14.81 -3.09
N ASN A 153 -15.09 -15.55 -4.20
CA ASN A 153 -15.64 -16.91 -4.22
C ASN A 153 -14.85 -17.90 -3.34
N ILE A 154 -13.56 -17.65 -3.13
CA ILE A 154 -12.75 -18.43 -2.19
C ILE A 154 -13.11 -18.04 -0.75
N TRP A 155 -13.03 -16.75 -0.41
CA TRP A 155 -13.20 -16.27 0.96
C TRP A 155 -14.59 -16.55 1.56
N ILE A 156 -15.65 -16.51 0.75
CA ILE A 156 -17.01 -16.79 1.25
C ILE A 156 -17.22 -18.26 1.65
N ARG A 157 -16.33 -19.18 1.23
CA ARG A 157 -16.40 -20.60 1.62
C ARG A 157 -15.86 -20.85 3.02
N ASN A 158 -15.10 -19.92 3.57
CA ASN A 158 -14.60 -20.01 4.94
C ASN A 158 -15.55 -19.28 5.89
N PRO A 159 -16.17 -19.95 6.87
CA PRO A 159 -17.05 -19.32 7.85
C PRO A 159 -16.39 -18.17 8.63
N ASP A 160 -15.09 -18.26 8.92
CA ASP A 160 -14.35 -17.24 9.66
C ASP A 160 -14.04 -16.00 8.80
N THR A 161 -14.05 -16.12 7.48
CA THR A 161 -13.79 -14.98 6.58
C THR A 161 -15.00 -14.49 5.82
N ALA A 162 -16.08 -15.26 5.75
CA ALA A 162 -17.34 -14.87 5.13
C ALA A 162 -17.98 -13.69 5.88
N PRO A 163 -18.61 -12.74 5.17
CA PRO A 163 -19.37 -11.68 5.82
C PRO A 163 -20.63 -12.25 6.50
N PRO A 164 -21.05 -11.72 7.67
CA PRO A 164 -22.21 -12.25 8.39
C PRO A 164 -23.53 -12.07 7.63
N ASP A 165 -23.61 -11.08 6.77
CA ASP A 165 -24.74 -10.76 5.90
C ASP A 165 -24.63 -11.40 4.51
N LEU A 166 -23.81 -12.44 4.33
CA LEU A 166 -23.56 -13.10 3.05
C LEU A 166 -24.85 -13.47 2.30
N GLU A 167 -25.88 -13.94 3.01
CA GLU A 167 -27.17 -14.32 2.40
C GLU A 167 -27.93 -13.13 1.81
N GLN A 168 -27.74 -11.93 2.35
CA GLN A 168 -28.35 -10.68 1.87
C GLN A 168 -27.55 -10.06 0.72
N MET A 169 -26.31 -10.51 0.53
CA MET A 169 -25.45 -10.09 -0.56
C MET A 169 -25.69 -10.93 -1.84
N ARG A 170 -26.78 -11.69 -1.94
CA ARG A 170 -27.16 -12.40 -3.18
C ARG A 170 -27.31 -11.39 -4.33
N ASN A 171 -26.77 -11.70 -5.51
CA ASN A 171 -26.62 -10.82 -6.69
C ASN A 171 -25.38 -9.88 -6.72
N VAL A 172 -24.27 -10.23 -6.04
CA VAL A 172 -23.00 -9.44 -6.09
C VAL A 172 -22.47 -9.21 -7.51
N PHE A 173 -22.70 -10.18 -8.40
CA PHE A 173 -22.12 -10.24 -9.73
C PHE A 173 -23.24 -10.33 -10.77
N MET A 174 -24.18 -9.38 -10.80
CA MET A 174 -25.04 -9.23 -11.98
C MET A 174 -24.13 -9.15 -13.23
N ASN A 175 -24.29 -10.15 -14.08
CA ASN A 175 -23.47 -10.40 -15.25
C ASN A 175 -23.77 -9.34 -16.30
N LEU A 176 -22.88 -8.35 -16.45
CA LEU A 176 -22.76 -7.64 -17.74
C LEU A 176 -22.36 -8.59 -18.89
N GLU A 177 -22.04 -9.86 -18.61
CA GLU A 177 -21.80 -10.91 -19.60
C GLU A 177 -23.08 -11.65 -20.05
N GLU A 178 -24.21 -11.53 -19.35
CA GLU A 178 -25.50 -12.12 -19.78
C GLU A 178 -26.42 -11.11 -20.51
N ALA A 179 -25.95 -9.86 -20.67
CA ALA A 179 -26.65 -8.80 -21.39
C ALA A 179 -26.08 -8.54 -22.80
N GLN A 180 -25.37 -9.51 -23.39
CA GLN A 180 -25.17 -9.51 -24.83
C GLN A 180 -26.32 -10.30 -25.47
N PRO A 181 -27.24 -9.64 -26.20
CA PRO A 181 -28.16 -10.37 -27.06
C PRO A 181 -27.36 -11.10 -28.15
N GLU A 182 -27.78 -12.34 -28.47
CA GLU A 182 -27.38 -13.04 -29.69
C GLU A 182 -27.60 -12.20 -30.95
#